data_AF-A0A7S1UPN7-F1
#
_entry.id   AF-A0A7S1UPN7-F1
#
_cell.length_a   1.000
_cell.length_b   1.000
_cell.length_c   1.000
_cell.angle_alpha   90.00
_cell.angle_beta   90.00
_cell.angle_gamma   90.00
#
_symmetry.space_group_name_H-M   'P 1'
#
loop_
_entity.id
_entity.type
_entity.pdbx_description
1 polymer ?
#
loop_
_entity_poly.entity_id
_entity_poly.type
_entity_poly.pdbx_seq_one_letter_code
_entity_poly.pdbx_strand_id
1 'polypeptide(L)'
;DVFKSVGLDLIGRNYAMGGMGVFPDVGFCLEATTGLDADIISWDCGITDKEDFQFDFYGNRVGASHRNRPVFAAIQIGKRGQGDDVRRNVLKQLQDWGMTTLYFPTATQTAMDESYPDMTALSEEDKEHLAPYVANYRCGDNPPEKGQPCDQYTYNKTI
;
A
#
# COMPACT_ATOMS: atom_id res chain seq x y z
N ASP A 1 13.60 10.89 -12.20
CA ASP A 1 13.51 9.58 -11.54
C ASP A 1 14.32 9.65 -10.25
N VAL A 2 13.63 9.70 -9.10
CA VAL A 2 14.27 9.93 -7.79
C VAL A 2 15.16 8.76 -7.38
N PHE A 3 14.71 7.52 -7.62
CA PHE A 3 15.47 6.32 -7.28
C PHE A 3 16.74 6.20 -8.14
N LYS A 4 16.62 6.47 -9.44
CA LYS A 4 17.78 6.44 -10.34
C LYS A 4 18.84 7.48 -9.98
N SER A 5 18.43 8.63 -9.42
CA SER A 5 19.35 9.69 -8.98
C SER A 5 20.27 9.27 -7.84
N VAL A 6 19.85 8.27 -7.04
CA VAL A 6 20.64 7.67 -5.97
C VAL A 6 21.21 6.29 -6.37
N GLY A 7 21.18 5.95 -7.66
CA GLY A 7 21.74 4.70 -8.18
C GLY A 7 20.88 3.47 -7.92
N LEU A 8 19.59 3.64 -7.62
CA LEU A 8 18.64 2.54 -7.45
C LEU A 8 17.77 2.38 -8.69
N ASP A 9 17.70 1.16 -9.22
CA ASP A 9 16.73 0.79 -10.24
C ASP A 9 15.49 0.19 -9.56
N LEU A 10 14.41 0.96 -9.50
CA LEU A 10 13.15 0.50 -8.90
C LEU A 10 12.34 -0.31 -9.91
N ILE A 11 12.14 -1.59 -9.63
CA ILE A 11 11.25 -2.46 -10.41
C ILE A 11 9.96 -2.69 -9.62
N GLY A 12 8.89 -2.01 -10.03
CA GLY A 12 7.56 -2.21 -9.45
C GLY A 12 6.86 -3.43 -10.06
N ARG A 13 6.33 -4.31 -9.20
CA ARG A 13 5.45 -5.42 -9.57
C ARG A 13 4.19 -5.32 -8.74
N ASN A 14 3.02 -5.20 -9.38
CA ASN A 14 1.74 -5.08 -8.67
C ASN A 14 0.78 -6.17 -9.14
N TYR A 15 0.43 -7.06 -8.23
CA TYR A 15 -0.55 -8.13 -8.42
C TYR A 15 -1.74 -8.00 -7.47
N ALA A 16 -1.90 -6.84 -6.83
CA ALA A 16 -3.02 -6.58 -5.93
C ALA A 16 -4.34 -6.67 -6.71
N MET A 17 -5.29 -7.42 -6.14
CA MET A 17 -6.63 -7.56 -6.68
C MET A 17 -7.63 -6.87 -5.75
N GLY A 18 -8.31 -5.85 -6.26
CA GLY A 18 -9.29 -5.09 -5.49
C GLY A 18 -10.37 -5.99 -4.86
N GLY A 19 -10.63 -5.79 -3.57
CA GLY A 19 -11.63 -6.57 -2.82
C GLY A 19 -11.20 -7.99 -2.44
N MET A 20 -9.97 -8.40 -2.75
CA MET A 20 -9.40 -9.67 -2.28
C MET A 20 -8.55 -9.46 -1.01
N GLY A 21 -8.61 -10.43 -0.11
CA GLY A 21 -7.66 -10.55 1.01
C GLY A 21 -6.43 -11.35 0.60
N VAL A 22 -5.59 -11.74 1.56
CA VAL A 22 -4.33 -12.45 1.27
C VAL A 22 -4.49 -13.90 0.81
N PHE A 23 -5.61 -14.57 1.12
CA PHE A 23 -5.67 -16.02 0.89
C PHE A 23 -5.64 -16.45 -0.57
N PRO A 24 -6.32 -15.77 -1.50
CA PRO A 24 -6.08 -16.00 -2.92
C PRO A 24 -4.59 -15.94 -3.28
N ASP A 25 -3.88 -14.92 -2.82
CA ASP A 25 -2.44 -14.74 -3.10
C ASP A 25 -1.57 -15.84 -2.50
N VAL A 26 -1.91 -16.36 -1.32
CA VAL A 26 -1.21 -17.51 -0.72
C VAL A 26 -1.61 -18.84 -1.35
N GLY A 27 -2.82 -18.93 -1.89
CA GLY A 27 -3.29 -20.07 -2.67
C GLY A 27 -2.54 -20.20 -3.99
N PHE A 28 -2.16 -19.06 -4.58
CA PHE A 28 -1.13 -18.99 -5.60
C PHE A 28 0.25 -19.18 -4.96
N CYS A 29 1.21 -19.75 -5.68
CA CYS A 29 2.59 -19.75 -5.19
C CYS A 29 3.03 -18.29 -5.01
N LEU A 30 3.29 -17.84 -3.77
CA LEU A 30 3.66 -16.46 -3.47
C LEU A 30 4.80 -15.97 -4.37
N GLU A 31 5.78 -16.83 -4.65
CA GLU A 31 6.89 -16.55 -5.56
C GLU A 31 6.47 -16.31 -7.02
N ALA A 32 5.34 -16.85 -7.45
CA ALA A 32 4.79 -16.60 -8.78
C ALA A 32 4.19 -15.20 -8.90
N THR A 33 3.72 -14.61 -7.80
CA THR A 33 3.19 -13.24 -7.78
C THR A 33 4.28 -12.25 -7.40
N THR A 34 5.02 -12.45 -6.32
CA THR A 34 6.02 -11.47 -5.84
C THR A 34 7.38 -11.62 -6.53
N GLY A 35 7.65 -12.80 -7.11
CA GLY A 35 8.95 -13.16 -7.68
C GLY A 35 9.92 -13.70 -6.62
N LEU A 36 10.96 -14.39 -7.08
CA LEU A 36 11.97 -15.00 -6.20
C LEU A 36 13.00 -13.99 -5.64
N ASP A 37 13.08 -12.82 -6.25
CA ASP A 37 14.14 -11.83 -6.13
C ASP A 37 13.65 -10.49 -5.56
N ALA A 38 12.49 -10.46 -4.90
CA ALA A 38 11.98 -9.24 -4.30
C ALA A 38 12.87 -8.80 -3.11
N ASP A 39 13.19 -7.51 -3.05
CA ASP A 39 13.83 -6.86 -1.89
C ASP A 39 12.80 -6.37 -0.87
N ILE A 40 11.62 -5.98 -1.35
CA ILE A 40 10.51 -5.45 -0.55
C ILE A 40 9.22 -6.12 -1.03
N ILE A 41 8.44 -6.64 -0.09
CA ILE A 41 7.06 -7.11 -0.33
C ILE A 41 6.14 -6.27 0.52
N SER A 42 5.21 -5.58 -0.13
CA SER A 42 4.19 -4.81 0.56
C SER A 42 2.92 -5.63 0.78
N TRP A 43 2.29 -5.43 1.93
CA TRP A 43 0.98 -5.94 2.27
C TRP A 43 0.04 -4.76 2.52
N ASP A 44 -1.11 -4.76 1.86
CA ASP A 44 -2.15 -3.74 1.96
C ASP A 44 -3.54 -4.39 1.92
N CYS A 45 -3.77 -5.33 2.84
CA CYS A 45 -5.05 -6.04 2.97
C CYS A 45 -5.78 -5.65 4.27
N GLY A 46 -5.43 -4.51 4.87
CA GLY A 46 -6.00 -4.00 6.12
C GLY A 46 -7.52 -4.10 6.19
N ILE A 47 -8.15 -3.67 5.09
CA ILE A 47 -9.58 -3.51 4.93
C ILE A 47 -10.26 -4.82 4.46
N THR A 48 -9.54 -5.69 3.74
CA THR A 48 -10.10 -6.92 3.15
C THR A 48 -9.90 -8.15 4.03
N ASP A 49 -8.79 -8.24 4.75
CA ASP A 49 -8.55 -9.30 5.72
C ASP A 49 -9.35 -9.05 7.00
N LYS A 50 -10.19 -10.02 7.36
CA LYS A 50 -11.11 -9.94 8.51
C LYS A 50 -10.44 -10.42 9.79
N GLU A 51 -9.52 -11.36 9.66
CA GLU A 51 -8.93 -12.08 10.79
C GLU A 51 -7.43 -11.80 10.90
N ASP A 52 -6.92 -11.70 12.12
CA ASP A 52 -5.51 -11.32 12.35
C ASP A 52 -4.54 -12.44 11.98
N PHE A 53 -5.00 -13.69 12.05
CA PHE A 53 -4.19 -14.83 11.62
C PHE A 53 -3.89 -14.80 10.11
N GLN A 54 -4.69 -14.10 9.30
CA GLN A 54 -4.43 -13.97 7.86
C GLN A 54 -3.16 -13.14 7.62
N PHE A 55 -3.05 -12.03 8.34
CA PHE A 55 -1.88 -11.16 8.32
C PHE A 55 -0.63 -11.89 8.84
N ASP A 56 -0.76 -12.58 9.97
CA ASP A 56 0.32 -13.40 10.53
C ASP A 56 0.76 -14.49 9.56
N PHE A 57 -0.19 -15.24 8.98
CA PHE A 57 0.09 -16.29 8.02
C PHE A 57 0.80 -15.78 6.76
N TYR A 58 0.36 -14.64 6.22
CA TYR A 58 1.00 -14.01 5.07
C TYR A 58 2.43 -13.55 5.39
N GLY A 59 2.62 -12.85 6.52
CA GLY A 59 3.94 -12.42 6.98
C GLY A 59 4.90 -13.60 7.19
N ASN A 60 4.44 -14.67 7.83
CA ASN A 60 5.19 -15.91 7.97
C ASN A 60 5.59 -16.51 6.62
N ARG A 61 4.66 -16.56 5.66
CA ARG A 61 4.96 -17.07 4.31
C ARG A 61 6.01 -16.22 3.61
N VAL A 62 5.90 -14.90 3.70
CA VAL A 62 6.90 -13.98 3.15
C VAL A 62 8.29 -14.26 3.75
N GLY A 63 8.39 -14.34 5.07
CA GLY A 63 9.66 -14.54 5.76
C GLY A 63 10.28 -15.93 5.59
N ALA A 64 9.44 -16.97 5.56
CA ALA A 64 9.90 -18.35 5.50
C ALA A 64 10.15 -18.85 4.06
N SER A 65 9.39 -18.34 3.09
CA SER A 65 9.40 -18.90 1.73
C SER A 65 10.39 -18.17 0.81
N HIS A 66 10.64 -16.87 1.02
CA HIS A 66 11.57 -16.14 0.16
C HIS A 66 13.02 -16.35 0.56
N ARG A 67 13.83 -16.81 -0.41
CA ARG A 67 15.28 -16.98 -0.25
C ARG A 67 15.99 -15.69 0.18
N ASN A 68 15.56 -14.55 -0.34
CA ASN A 68 16.20 -13.25 -0.10
C ASN A 68 15.71 -12.55 1.17
N ARG A 69 14.72 -13.10 1.88
CA ARG A 69 14.13 -12.53 3.10
C ARG A 69 13.79 -11.03 2.92
N PRO A 70 12.86 -10.71 2.03
CA PRO A 70 12.51 -9.33 1.72
C PRO A 70 12.05 -8.58 2.96
N VAL A 71 12.16 -7.26 2.89
CA VAL A 71 11.48 -6.37 3.83
C VAL A 71 9.97 -6.54 3.68
N PHE A 72 9.30 -6.89 4.77
CA PHE A 72 7.85 -6.98 4.81
C PHE A 72 7.25 -5.62 5.19
N ALA A 73 6.73 -4.89 4.20
CA ALA A 73 6.18 -3.55 4.38
C ALA A 73 4.65 -3.61 4.53
N ALA A 74 4.17 -3.53 5.77
CA ALA A 74 2.75 -3.57 6.07
C ALA A 74 2.15 -2.16 6.09
N ILE A 75 1.22 -1.93 5.16
CA ILE A 75 0.48 -0.69 4.95
C ILE A 75 -0.94 -0.90 5.48
N GLN A 76 -1.51 0.14 6.10
CA GLN A 76 -2.87 0.11 6.65
C GLN A 76 -3.17 -1.14 7.49
N ILE A 77 -2.38 -1.42 8.53
CA ILE A 77 -2.57 -2.67 9.28
C ILE A 77 -3.85 -2.70 10.11
N GLY A 78 -4.45 -1.55 10.41
CA GLY A 78 -5.74 -1.49 11.10
C GLY A 78 -6.85 -2.21 10.33
N LYS A 79 -7.74 -2.88 11.05
CA LYS A 79 -9.04 -3.26 10.48
C LYS A 79 -9.91 -2.01 10.39
N ARG A 80 -10.85 -1.98 9.44
CA ARG A 80 -11.79 -0.85 9.30
C ARG A 80 -12.50 -0.59 10.64
N GLY A 81 -12.29 0.62 11.20
CA GLY A 81 -12.87 1.04 12.48
C GLY A 81 -12.19 0.48 13.74
N GLN A 82 -11.01 -0.13 13.61
CA GLN A 82 -10.19 -0.63 14.72
C GLN A 82 -8.78 -0.03 14.66
N GLY A 83 -8.12 0.02 15.81
CA GLY A 83 -6.72 0.44 15.90
C GLY A 83 -5.75 -0.59 15.36
N ASP A 84 -4.48 -0.20 15.26
CA ASP A 84 -3.42 -1.00 14.64
C ASP A 84 -2.79 -2.03 15.61
N ASP A 85 -3.16 -2.01 16.90
CA ASP A 85 -2.43 -2.66 17.99
C ASP A 85 -2.24 -4.18 17.81
N VAL A 86 -3.27 -4.90 17.38
CA VAL A 86 -3.23 -6.37 17.27
C VAL A 86 -2.22 -6.79 16.20
N ARG A 87 -2.33 -6.26 14.99
CA ARG A 87 -1.41 -6.59 13.89
C ARG A 87 -0.03 -5.97 14.09
N ARG A 88 0.09 -4.89 14.85
CA ARG A 88 1.39 -4.36 15.29
C ARG A 88 2.14 -5.37 16.17
N ASN A 89 1.45 -6.09 17.05
CA ASN A 89 2.07 -7.15 17.84
C ASN A 89 2.55 -8.31 16.95
N VAL A 90 1.80 -8.65 15.90
CA VAL A 90 2.23 -9.64 14.91
C VAL A 90 3.52 -9.17 14.21
N LEU A 91 3.58 -7.91 13.76
CA LEU A 91 4.80 -7.36 13.16
C LEU A 91 6.01 -7.44 14.09
N LYS A 92 5.82 -7.17 15.39
CA LYS A 92 6.87 -7.31 16.40
C LYS A 92 7.33 -8.78 16.52
N GLN A 93 6.40 -9.72 16.52
CA GLN A 93 6.74 -11.15 16.55
C GLN A 93 7.54 -11.58 15.31
N LEU A 94 7.15 -11.12 14.12
CA LEU A 94 7.91 -11.37 12.89
C LEU A 94 9.33 -10.79 12.97
N GLN A 95 9.48 -9.59 13.55
CA GLN A 95 10.80 -9.00 13.82
C GLN A 95 11.64 -9.83 14.79
N ASP A 96 11.03 -10.33 15.87
CA ASP A 96 11.69 -11.22 16.84
C ASP A 96 12.15 -12.54 16.19
N TRP A 97 11.50 -12.97 15.09
CA TRP A 97 11.90 -14.10 14.26
C TRP A 97 12.95 -13.75 13.18
N GLY A 98 13.47 -12.53 13.18
CA GLY A 98 14.53 -12.08 12.30
C GLY A 98 14.06 -11.57 10.95
N MET A 99 12.76 -11.29 10.78
CA MET A 99 12.27 -10.59 9.60
C MET A 99 12.49 -9.08 9.73
N THR A 100 12.87 -8.43 8.63
CA THR A 100 12.80 -6.97 8.58
C THR A 100 11.39 -6.57 8.23
N THR A 101 10.72 -5.83 9.12
CA THR A 101 9.37 -5.32 8.85
C THR A 101 9.37 -3.79 8.85
N LEU A 102 8.62 -3.22 7.92
CA LEU A 102 8.27 -1.81 7.89
C LEU A 102 6.77 -1.68 8.15
N TYR A 103 6.42 -0.69 8.94
CA TYR A 103 5.04 -0.44 9.32
C TYR A 103 4.70 1.01 9.00
N PHE A 104 3.64 1.20 8.24
CA PHE A 104 3.03 2.50 7.99
C PHE A 104 1.76 2.64 8.83
N PRO A 105 1.80 3.43 9.92
CA PRO A 105 0.64 3.64 10.77
C PRO A 105 -0.53 4.26 10.05
N THR A 106 -1.75 3.88 10.44
CA THR A 106 -2.97 4.47 9.89
C THR A 106 -2.96 6.00 10.08
N ALA A 107 -2.50 6.48 11.24
CA ALA A 107 -2.35 7.92 11.50
C ALA A 107 -1.35 8.61 10.55
N THR A 108 -0.29 7.92 10.13
CA THR A 108 0.67 8.46 9.15
C THR A 108 0.04 8.55 7.77
N GLN A 109 -0.72 7.54 7.36
CA GLN A 109 -1.49 7.60 6.12
C GLN A 109 -2.49 8.76 6.15
N THR A 110 -3.27 8.91 7.23
CA THR A 110 -4.20 10.03 7.40
C THR A 110 -3.48 11.38 7.32
N ALA A 111 -2.34 11.54 8.00
CA ALA A 111 -1.57 12.78 7.95
C ALA A 111 -1.01 13.06 6.54
N MET A 112 -0.60 12.03 5.81
CA MET A 112 -0.19 12.18 4.41
C MET A 112 -1.38 12.61 3.54
N ASP A 113 -2.52 11.92 3.65
CA ASP A 113 -3.74 12.24 2.91
C ASP A 113 -4.21 13.68 3.16
N GLU A 114 -4.15 14.13 4.41
CA GLU A 114 -4.49 15.49 4.82
C GLU A 114 -3.48 16.55 4.33
N SER A 115 -2.21 16.16 4.11
CA SER A 115 -1.16 17.06 3.64
C SER A 115 -1.28 17.41 2.16
N TYR A 116 -1.98 16.58 1.38
CA TYR A 116 -2.24 16.89 -0.02
C TYR A 116 -3.27 18.03 -0.12
N PRO A 117 -2.97 19.04 -0.96
CA PRO A 117 -3.89 20.15 -1.15
C PRO A 117 -5.18 19.67 -1.80
N ASP A 118 -6.31 20.24 -1.36
CA ASP A 118 -7.59 20.05 -2.02
C ASP A 118 -7.59 20.82 -3.34
N MET A 119 -7.60 20.08 -4.45
CA MET A 119 -7.54 20.65 -5.80
C MET A 119 -8.76 21.48 -6.16
N THR A 120 -9.89 21.29 -5.47
CA THR A 120 -11.10 22.13 -5.67
C THR A 120 -10.96 23.51 -5.02
N ALA A 121 -10.03 23.67 -4.08
CA ALA A 121 -9.77 24.92 -3.37
C ALA A 121 -8.60 25.72 -3.96
N LEU A 122 -7.86 25.17 -4.92
CA LEU A 122 -6.71 25.82 -5.55
C LEU A 122 -7.09 26.64 -6.79
N SER A 123 -6.36 27.72 -7.03
CA SER A 123 -6.43 28.49 -8.28
C SER A 123 -5.76 27.72 -9.44
N GLU A 124 -6.11 28.02 -10.69
CA GLU A 124 -5.45 27.37 -11.86
C GLU A 124 -3.93 27.62 -11.90
N GLU A 125 -3.48 28.81 -11.47
CA GLU A 125 -2.06 29.15 -11.35
C GLU A 125 -1.35 28.25 -10.32
N ASP A 126 -1.96 28.02 -9.16
CA ASP A 126 -1.41 27.12 -8.14
C ASP A 126 -1.36 25.66 -8.63
N LYS A 127 -2.34 25.25 -9.44
CA LYS A 127 -2.39 23.89 -10.02
C LYS A 127 -1.25 23.66 -11.01
N GLU A 128 -0.86 24.65 -11.79
CA GLU A 128 0.26 24.57 -12.74
C GLU A 128 1.61 24.35 -12.04
N HIS A 129 1.73 24.78 -10.78
CA HIS A 129 2.93 24.59 -9.98
C HIS A 129 3.00 23.22 -9.28
N LEU A 130 1.91 22.45 -9.27
CA LEU A 130 1.91 21.12 -8.68
C LEU A 130 2.53 20.08 -9.61
N ALA A 131 3.14 19.08 -8.99
CA ALA A 131 3.59 17.93 -9.75
C ALA A 131 2.38 17.18 -10.36
N PRO A 132 2.46 16.73 -11.63
CA PRO A 132 1.30 16.16 -12.34
C PRO A 132 0.60 14.99 -11.62
N TYR A 133 1.33 14.23 -10.80
CA TYR A 133 0.81 13.09 -10.06
C TYR A 133 0.02 13.47 -8.79
N VAL A 134 0.08 14.72 -8.34
CA VAL A 134 -0.68 15.22 -7.18
C VAL A 134 -1.99 15.88 -7.61
N ALA A 135 -2.08 16.29 -8.88
CA ALA A 135 -3.17 17.11 -9.42
C ALA A 135 -4.57 16.49 -9.34
N ASN A 136 -4.69 15.19 -9.01
CA ASN A 136 -5.97 14.49 -8.88
C ASN A 136 -6.08 13.70 -7.58
N TYR A 137 -5.20 13.97 -6.60
CA TYR A 137 -5.14 13.16 -5.39
C TYR A 137 -6.31 13.43 -4.43
N ARG A 138 -6.77 14.69 -4.33
CA ARG A 138 -7.85 15.10 -3.42
C ARG A 138 -8.78 16.12 -4.08
N CYS A 139 -10.07 15.81 -4.16
CA CYS A 139 -11.08 16.65 -4.79
C CYS A 139 -12.28 16.86 -3.84
N GLY A 140 -12.20 17.87 -2.96
CA GLY A 140 -13.21 18.11 -1.93
C GLY A 140 -13.28 16.94 -0.93
N ASP A 141 -14.51 16.50 -0.64
CA ASP A 141 -14.80 15.34 0.22
C ASP A 141 -14.62 13.99 -0.51
N ASN A 142 -14.26 13.98 -1.79
CA ASN A 142 -14.05 12.73 -2.52
C ASN A 142 -12.72 12.07 -2.13
N PRO A 143 -12.74 10.80 -1.70
CA PRO A 143 -11.52 10.10 -1.33
C PRO A 143 -10.60 9.87 -2.56
N PRO A 144 -9.27 9.80 -2.34
CA PRO A 144 -8.26 9.67 -3.41
C PRO A 144 -8.46 8.47 -4.35
N GLU A 145 -9.06 7.40 -3.84
CA GLU A 145 -9.10 6.07 -4.47
C GLU A 145 -9.92 5.98 -5.76
N LYS A 146 -10.71 7.01 -6.10
CA LYS A 146 -11.55 6.95 -7.31
C LYS A 146 -10.82 7.41 -8.57
N GLY A 147 -9.64 8.02 -8.47
CA GLY A 147 -8.88 8.52 -9.62
C GLY A 147 -9.71 9.39 -10.56
N GLN A 148 -10.72 10.07 -10.01
CA GLN A 148 -11.64 10.88 -10.78
C GLN A 148 -11.04 12.28 -10.90
N PRO A 149 -10.98 12.84 -12.12
CA PRO A 149 -10.64 14.24 -12.31
C PRO A 149 -11.54 15.12 -11.42
N CYS A 150 -10.98 16.15 -10.80
CA CYS A 150 -11.73 17.05 -9.92
C CYS A 150 -12.81 17.88 -10.65
N ASP A 151 -12.83 17.82 -11.98
CA ASP A 151 -13.64 18.58 -12.92
C ASP A 151 -14.74 17.76 -13.63
N GLN A 152 -15.05 16.55 -13.14
CA GLN A 152 -16.03 15.58 -13.68
C GLN A 152 -15.49 14.75 -14.85
N TYR A 153 -15.38 13.44 -14.66
CA TYR A 153 -15.91 12.36 -15.51
C TYR A 153 -15.36 11.04 -14.96
N THR A 154 -16.27 10.13 -14.61
CA THR A 154 -15.93 8.73 -14.33
C THR A 154 -15.20 8.19 -15.56
N TYR A 155 -13.97 7.70 -15.42
CA TYR A 155 -13.36 6.89 -16.48
C TYR A 155 -14.32 5.72 -16.75
N ASN A 156 -15.04 5.81 -17.87
CA ASN A 156 -15.86 4.74 -18.39
C ASN A 156 -14.88 3.68 -18.91
N LYS A 157 -14.28 2.89 -18.01
CA LYS A 157 -13.43 1.75 -18.37
C LYS A 157 -14.35 0.63 -18.86
N THR A 158 -14.83 0.76 -20.08
CA THR A 158 -15.13 -0.41 -20.91
C THR A 158 -13.81 -0.81 -21.56
N ILE A 159 -13.19 -1.88 -21.05
CA ILE A 159 -12.25 -2.72 -21.80
C ILE A 159 -12.93 -4.07 -21.91
#